data_AF-A0A1F8XW99-F1
#
_entry.id   AF-A0A1F8XW99-F1
#
_cell.length_a   1.000
_cell.length_b   1.000
_cell.length_c   1.000
_cell.angle_alpha   90.00
_cell.angle_beta   90.00
_cell.angle_gamma   90.00
#
_symmetry.space_group_name_H-M   'P 1'
#
loop_
_entity.id
_entity.type
_entity.pdbx_description
1 polymer ?
#
loop_
_entity_poly.entity_id
_entity_poly.type
_entity_poly.pdbx_seq_one_letter_code
_entity_poly.pdbx_strand_id
1 'polypeptide(L)' 'MFAATKTRYVLVNNKRIPLGVYLNGVKKAIENPDAEFDHGLTCWWPCTGAEIRRQFMESVLDRINAGIPYIEREKP' A
#
# COMPACT_ATOMS: atom_id res chain seq x y z
N MET A 1 -2.20 4.70 -31.63
CA MET A 1 -1.05 5.10 -30.80
C MET A 1 -1.38 4.68 -29.37
N PHE A 2 -0.91 3.52 -28.91
CA PHE A 2 -1.20 3.05 -27.56
C PHE A 2 -0.31 3.82 -26.57
N ALA A 3 -0.92 4.58 -25.66
CA ALA A 3 -0.19 5.25 -24.60
C ALA A 3 0.58 4.18 -23.79
N ALA A 4 1.90 4.32 -23.69
CA ALA A 4 2.70 3.45 -22.84
C ALA A 4 2.18 3.54 -21.41
N THR A 5 1.65 2.43 -20.89
CA THR A 5 1.11 2.34 -19.53
C THR A 5 2.22 2.68 -18.53
N LYS A 6 2.24 3.91 -18.01
CA LYS A 6 3.21 4.33 -17.00
C LYS A 6 3.02 3.47 -15.75
N THR A 7 4.03 2.66 -15.41
CA THR A 7 4.09 1.96 -14.13
C THR A 7 4.16 3.00 -13.00
N ARG A 8 3.13 3.04 -12.16
CA ARG A 8 3.13 3.87 -10.95
C ARG A 8 3.82 3.12 -9.82
N TYR A 9 4.46 3.85 -8.94
CA TYR A 9 5.19 3.30 -7.80
C TYR A 9 4.64 3.87 -6.50
N VAL A 10 4.76 3.11 -5.42
CA VAL A 10 4.44 3.53 -4.06
C VAL A 10 5.67 3.33 -3.19
N LEU A 11 5.86 4.21 -2.21
CA LEU A 11 6.87 4.04 -1.17
C LEU A 11 6.27 3.25 -0.01
N VAL A 12 6.88 2.12 0.31
CA VAL A 12 6.50 1.24 1.43
C VAL A 12 7.79 0.91 2.17
N ASN A 13 7.85 1.24 3.46
CA ASN A 13 9.05 1.03 4.29
C ASN A 13 10.35 1.49 3.60
N ASN A 14 10.36 2.72 3.09
CA ASN A 14 11.46 3.34 2.32
C ASN A 14 11.87 2.62 1.02
N LYS A 15 11.06 1.66 0.54
CA LYS A 15 11.28 0.96 -0.73
C LYS A 15 10.26 1.42 -1.77
N ARG A 16 10.73 1.64 -2.99
CA ARG A 16 9.89 1.98 -4.14
C ARG A 16 9.38 0.69 -4.77
N ILE A 17 8.09 0.40 -4.61
CA ILE A 17 7.45 -0.83 -5.07
C ILE A 17 6.48 -0.49 -6.21
N PRO A 18 6.42 -1.27 -7.30
CA PRO A 18 5.39 -1.10 -8.32
C PRO A 18 3.99 -1.20 -7.70
N LEU A 19 3.09 -0.28 -8.06
CA LEU A 19 1.75 -0.21 -7.46
C LEU A 19 0.97 -1.52 -7.64
N GLY A 20 1.13 -2.20 -8.79
CA GLY A 20 0.48 -3.49 -9.03
C GLY A 20 0.94 -4.59 -8.05
N VAL A 21 2.24 -4.61 -7.71
CA VAL A 21 2.80 -5.57 -6.74
C VAL A 21 2.26 -5.27 -5.35
N TYR A 22 2.23 -4.00 -4.97
CA TYR A 22 1.67 -3.55 -3.69
C TYR A 22 0.20 -3.95 -3.53
N LEU A 23 -0.64 -3.64 -4.53
CA LEU A 23 -2.07 -3.97 -4.48
C LEU A 23 -2.31 -5.48 -4.47
N ASN A 24 -1.48 -6.27 -5.17
CA ASN A 24 -1.59 -7.72 -5.15
C ASN A 24 -1.27 -8.29 -3.75
N GLY A 25 -0.25 -7.76 -3.08
CA GLY A 25 0.09 -8.12 -1.70
C GLY A 25 -1.04 -7.79 -0.72
N VAL A 26 -1.62 -6.59 -0.81
CA VAL A 26 -2.76 -6.19 0.02
C VAL A 26 -3.98 -7.08 -0.23
N LYS A 27 -4.31 -7.40 -1.48
CA LYS A 27 -5.41 -8.31 -1.81
C LYS A 27 -5.20 -9.69 -1.19
N LYS A 28 -4.00 -10.26 -1.35
CA LYS A 28 -3.65 -11.55 -0.76
C LYS A 28 -3.81 -11.56 0.76
N ALA A 29 -3.42 -10.47 1.43
CA ALA A 29 -3.60 -10.31 2.88
C ALA A 29 -5.09 -10.21 3.28
N ILE A 30 -5.91 -9.53 2.49
CA ILE A 30 -7.36 -9.43 2.71
C ILE A 30 -8.04 -10.81 2.55
N GLU A 31 -7.62 -11.59 1.56
CA GLU A 31 -8.14 -12.93 1.29
C GLU A 31 -7.71 -13.97 2.34
N ASN A 32 -6.61 -13.72 3.05
CA ASN A 32 -6.01 -14.64 4.03
C ASN A 32 -5.75 -13.91 5.37
N PRO A 33 -6.80 -13.58 6.14
CA PRO A 33 -6.67 -12.73 7.34
C PRO A 33 -5.83 -13.35 8.45
N ASP A 34 -5.85 -14.68 8.60
CA ASP A 34 -5.13 -15.40 9.65
C ASP A 34 -3.72 -15.84 9.22
N ALA A 35 -3.35 -15.63 7.95
CA ALA A 35 -2.01 -15.96 7.48
C ALA A 35 -0.98 -14.96 8.01
N GLU A 36 0.17 -15.46 8.44
CA GLU A 36 1.32 -14.63 8.79
C GLU A 36 2.12 -14.24 7.56
N PHE A 37 2.56 -12.99 7.53
CA PHE A 37 3.43 -12.43 6.51
C PHE A 37 4.70 -11.91 7.18
N ASP A 38 5.86 -12.02 6.51
CA ASP A 38 7.17 -11.66 7.07
C ASP A 38 7.26 -10.22 7.60
N HIS A 39 6.48 -9.31 7.00
CA HIS A 39 6.39 -7.91 7.36
C HIS A 39 5.05 -7.33 6.89
N GLY A 40 4.64 -6.21 7.47
CA GLY A 40 3.48 -5.45 7.02
C GLY A 40 3.83 -4.24 6.17
N LEU A 41 2.86 -3.34 6.01
CA LEU A 41 3.03 -2.12 5.22
C LEU A 41 3.84 -1.06 5.96
N THR A 42 3.75 -1.07 7.29
CA THR A 42 4.43 -0.12 8.18
C THR A 42 5.30 -0.80 9.25
N CYS A 43 5.10 -2.10 9.51
CA CYS A 43 5.91 -2.91 10.43
C CYS A 43 7.03 -3.67 9.69
N TRP A 44 8.19 -3.83 10.34
CA TRP A 44 9.30 -4.69 9.84
C TRP A 44 9.28 -6.11 10.44
N TRP A 45 8.42 -6.36 11.42
CA TRP A 45 8.20 -7.67 12.06
C TRP A 45 7.01 -8.41 11.43
N PRO A 46 6.89 -9.74 11.66
CA PRO A 46 5.77 -10.52 11.14
C PRO A 46 4.42 -9.96 11.56
N CYS A 47 3.51 -9.86 10.60
CA CYS A 47 2.18 -9.28 10.77
C CYS A 47 1.15 -10.17 10.04
N THR A 48 -0.04 -10.32 10.60
CA THR A 48 -1.13 -11.11 10.01
C THR A 48 -1.79 -10.40 8.83
N GLY A 49 -2.50 -11.14 7.99
CA GLY A 49 -3.29 -10.55 6.91
C GLY A 49 -4.32 -9.52 7.40
N ALA A 50 -4.95 -9.78 8.55
CA ALA A 50 -5.86 -8.86 9.21
C ALA A 50 -5.16 -7.55 9.63
N GLU A 51 -3.95 -7.63 10.16
CA GLU A 51 -3.15 -6.44 10.52
C GLU A 51 -2.72 -5.64 9.30
N ILE A 52 -2.31 -6.31 8.22
CA ILE A 52 -1.98 -5.64 6.95
C ILE A 52 -3.20 -4.90 6.40
N ARG A 53 -4.38 -5.53 6.45
CA ARG A 53 -5.63 -4.88 6.05
C ARG A 53 -5.93 -3.64 6.91
N ARG A 54 -5.74 -3.74 8.23
CA ARG A 54 -5.90 -2.60 9.14
C ARG A 54 -4.95 -1.46 8.78
N GLN A 55 -3.66 -1.75 8.62
CA GLN A 55 -2.64 -0.76 8.23
C GLN A 55 -2.97 -0.09 6.89
N PHE A 56 -3.48 -0.86 5.93
CA PHE A 56 -3.93 -0.31 4.65
C PHE A 56 -5.09 0.68 4.83
N MET A 57 -6.11 0.31 5.62
CA MET A 57 -7.26 1.18 5.87
C MET A 57 -6.88 2.43 6.67
N GLU A 58 -5.99 2.31 7.65
CA GLU A 58 -5.43 3.45 8.38
C GLU A 58 -4.73 4.42 7.42
N SER A 59 -3.89 3.91 6.51
CA SER A 59 -3.25 4.75 5.49
C SER A 59 -4.26 5.46 4.59
N VAL A 60 -5.38 4.81 4.25
CA VAL A 60 -6.46 5.44 3.47
C VAL A 60 -7.15 6.55 4.27
N LEU A 61 -7.47 6.28 5.54
CA LEU A 61 -8.09 7.25 6.44
C LEU A 61 -7.19 8.46 6.68
N ASP A 62 -5.90 8.24 6.96
CA ASP A 62 -4.92 9.31 7.14
C ASP A 62 -4.84 10.21 5.90
N ARG A 63 -4.88 9.62 4.70
CA ARG A 63 -4.88 10.37 3.43
C ARG A 63 -6.16 11.16 3.18
N ILE A 64 -7.30 10.69 3.69
CA ILE A 64 -8.56 11.41 3.63
C ILE A 64 -8.51 12.58 4.62
N ASN A 65 -8.10 12.30 5.86
CA ASN A 65 -8.01 13.27 6.95
C ASN A 65 -6.97 14.36 6.70
N ALA A 66 -5.86 14.05 6.02
CA ALA A 66 -4.85 15.04 5.64
C ALA A 66 -5.41 16.11 4.70
N GLY A 67 -6.54 15.86 4.01
CA GLY A 67 -7.20 16.85 3.16
C GLY A 67 -6.39 17.29 1.92
N ILE A 68 -5.20 16.71 1.70
CA ILE A 68 -4.33 17.08 0.58
C ILE A 68 -4.94 16.56 -0.73
N PRO A 69 -5.25 17.45 -1.70
CA PRO A 69 -5.72 17.04 -3.02
C PRO A 69 -4.77 16.03 -3.64
N TYR A 70 -5.32 14.99 -4.29
CA TYR A 70 -4.51 13.92 -4.90
C TYR A 70 -3.42 14.46 -5.85
N ILE A 71 -3.72 15.56 -6.53
CA ILE A 71 -2.87 16.25 -7.52
C ILE A 71 -1.61 16.87 -6.89
N GLU A 72 -1.65 17.17 -5.59
CA GLU A 72 -0.57 17.88 -4.90
C GLU A 72 0.38 16.94 -4.13
N ARG A 73 0.04 15.64 -4.05
CA ARG A 73 0.80 14.65 -3.25
C ARG A 73 2.12 14.18 -3.85
N GLU A 74 2.31 14.37 -5.15
CA GLU A 74 3.52 13.93 -5.87
C GLU A 74 4.44 15.11 -6.24
N LYS A 75 4.18 16.31 -5.72
CA LYS A 75 5.04 17.47 -5.94
C LYS A 75 6.27 17.33 -5.02
N PRO A 76 7.51 17.43 -5.56
CA PRO A 76 8.75 17.27 -4.79
C PRO A 76 8.89 18.33 -3.70
#